data_AF-G6YBB8-F1
#
_entry.id   AF-G6YBB8-F1
#
_cell.length_a   1.000
_cell.length_b   1.000
_cell.length_c   1.000
_cell.angle_alpha   90.00
_cell.angle_beta   90.00
_cell.angle_gamma   90.00
#
_symmetry.space_group_name_H-M   'P 1'
#
loop_
_entity.id
_entity.type
_entity.pdbx_description
1 polymer ?
#
loop_
_entity_poly.entity_id
_entity_poly.type
_entity_poly.pdbx_seq_one_letter_code
_entity_poly.pdbx_strand_id
1 'polypeptide(L)'
;MSEDQKLGFTPNEMMTIAASRALKNDDVCFVGIGAPSAACNVARLTHAPDITLIYESGTIGTAPDVLPLSIGDGELCETAVTTVAVPEMFRYWLQGGRISIGFLGAAQLD
;
A
#
# COMPACT_ATOMS: atom_id res chain seq x y z
N MET A 1 -15.09 -18.24 -25.37
CA MET A 1 -14.09 -17.31 -24.80
C MET A 1 -14.89 -16.20 -24.14
N SER A 2 -14.82 -16.07 -22.82
CA SER A 2 -15.54 -15.00 -22.11
C SER A 2 -14.99 -13.63 -22.54
N GLU A 3 -15.82 -12.59 -22.48
CA GLU A 3 -15.45 -11.25 -22.95
C GLU A 3 -14.21 -10.67 -22.25
N ASP A 4 -13.89 -11.11 -21.03
CA ASP A 4 -12.67 -10.75 -20.29
C ASP A 4 -11.36 -11.10 -21.01
N GLN A 5 -11.38 -12.07 -21.95
CA GLN A 5 -10.17 -12.45 -22.70
C GLN A 5 -9.84 -11.50 -23.87
N LYS A 6 -10.61 -10.43 -24.11
CA LYS A 6 -10.37 -9.50 -25.25
C LYS A 6 -9.29 -8.44 -25.02
N LEU A 7 -8.89 -8.15 -23.77
CA LEU A 7 -7.92 -7.09 -23.44
C LEU A 7 -6.59 -7.60 -22.85
N GLY A 8 -6.49 -8.89 -22.53
CA GLY A 8 -5.27 -9.48 -21.95
C GLY A 8 -4.98 -9.11 -20.50
N PHE A 9 -5.88 -8.35 -19.84
CA PHE A 9 -5.77 -7.93 -18.45
C PHE A 9 -7.09 -8.17 -17.72
N THR A 10 -6.99 -8.50 -16.45
CA THR A 10 -8.14 -8.67 -15.56
C THR A 10 -8.62 -7.31 -15.02
N PRO A 11 -9.91 -7.20 -14.62
CA PRO A 11 -10.41 -6.00 -13.95
C PRO A 11 -9.62 -5.60 -12.71
N ASN A 12 -9.13 -6.57 -11.93
CA ASN A 12 -8.32 -6.31 -10.73
C ASN A 12 -6.95 -5.70 -11.06
N GLU A 13 -6.30 -6.16 -12.13
CA GLU A 13 -5.03 -5.56 -12.59
C GLU A 13 -5.26 -4.12 -13.05
N MET A 14 -6.32 -3.88 -13.83
CA MET A 14 -6.68 -2.54 -14.29
C MET A 14 -6.96 -1.59 -13.11
N MET A 15 -7.68 -2.06 -12.09
CA MET A 15 -7.93 -1.31 -10.86
C MET A 15 -6.63 -1.03 -10.08
N THR A 16 -5.75 -2.03 -9.96
CA THR A 16 -4.46 -1.89 -9.27
C THR A 16 -3.58 -0.83 -9.95
N ILE A 17 -3.51 -0.84 -11.29
CA ILE A 17 -2.77 0.16 -12.05
C ILE A 17 -3.40 1.54 -11.91
N ALA A 18 -4.73 1.64 -11.96
CA ALA A 18 -5.43 2.91 -11.79
C ALA A 18 -5.18 3.52 -10.40
N ALA A 19 -5.28 2.71 -9.34
CA ALA A 19 -4.97 3.12 -7.97
C ALA A 19 -3.50 3.51 -7.80
N SER A 20 -2.58 2.73 -8.38
CA SER A 20 -1.13 3.00 -8.33
C SER A 20 -0.79 4.38 -8.88
N ARG A 21 -1.42 4.80 -9.98
CA ARG A 21 -1.20 6.11 -10.62
C ARG A 21 -1.69 7.31 -9.80
N ALA A 22 -2.48 7.09 -8.75
CA ALA A 22 -2.90 8.16 -7.83
C ALA A 22 -1.80 8.55 -6.84
N LEU A 23 -0.78 7.70 -6.67
CA LEU A 23 0.34 7.89 -5.75
C LEU A 23 1.46 8.70 -6.40
N LYS A 24 2.21 9.45 -5.59
CA LYS A 24 3.35 10.26 -6.00
C LYS A 24 4.64 9.79 -5.33
N ASN A 25 5.77 10.19 -5.93
CA ASN A 25 7.10 9.83 -5.45
C ASN A 25 7.41 10.36 -4.03
N ASP A 26 6.75 11.43 -3.61
CA ASP A 26 6.93 12.08 -2.31
C ASP A 26 5.82 11.76 -1.30
N ASP A 27 4.91 10.84 -1.63
CA ASP A 27 3.84 10.44 -0.71
C ASP A 27 4.39 9.60 0.46
N VAL A 28 3.78 9.82 1.64
CA VAL A 28 3.87 8.92 2.79
C VAL A 28 2.54 8.17 2.85
N CYS A 29 2.55 6.97 2.28
CA CYS A 29 1.34 6.18 2.07
C CYS A 29 1.07 5.26 3.26
N PHE A 30 -0.16 5.32 3.79
CA PHE A 30 -0.67 4.35 4.77
C PHE A 30 -1.28 3.16 4.05
N VAL A 31 -0.67 1.98 4.26
CA VAL A 31 -0.88 0.79 3.43
C VAL A 31 -1.51 -0.34 4.24
N GLY A 32 -2.56 -0.94 3.70
CA GLY A 32 -3.18 -2.18 4.19
C GLY A 32 -2.65 -3.42 3.45
N ILE A 33 -3.48 -4.46 3.35
CA ILE A 33 -3.16 -5.72 2.63
C ILE A 33 -4.02 -5.85 1.37
N GLY A 34 -3.63 -6.72 0.44
CA GLY A 34 -4.40 -7.00 -0.78
C GLY A 34 -4.21 -5.93 -1.85
N ALA A 35 -5.31 -5.55 -2.53
CA ALA A 35 -5.26 -4.64 -3.68
C ALA A 35 -4.60 -3.27 -3.39
N PRO A 36 -4.83 -2.62 -2.24
CA PRO A 36 -4.06 -1.43 -1.84
C PRO A 36 -2.55 -1.67 -1.80
N SER A 37 -2.11 -2.76 -1.17
CA SER A 37 -0.69 -3.11 -1.06
C SER A 37 -0.06 -3.35 -2.44
N ALA A 38 -0.79 -4.01 -3.33
CA ALA A 38 -0.36 -4.22 -4.71
C ALA A 38 -0.20 -2.89 -5.45
N ALA A 39 -1.15 -1.97 -5.34
CA ALA A 39 -1.08 -0.66 -5.99
C ALA A 39 0.12 0.18 -5.50
N CYS A 40 0.35 0.19 -4.18
CA CYS A 40 1.49 0.87 -3.57
C CYS A 40 2.83 0.30 -4.01
N ASN A 41 2.94 -1.03 -4.06
CA ASN A 41 4.18 -1.68 -4.51
C ASN A 41 4.41 -1.53 -6.01
N VAL A 42 3.36 -1.53 -6.84
CA VAL A 42 3.51 -1.17 -8.26
C VAL A 42 4.00 0.27 -8.40
N ALA A 43 3.49 1.22 -7.61
CA ALA A 43 3.96 2.60 -7.67
C ALA A 43 5.45 2.70 -7.31
N ARG A 44 5.83 2.10 -6.17
CA ARG A 44 7.23 2.01 -5.69
C ARG A 44 8.16 1.38 -6.73
N LEU A 45 7.74 0.31 -7.38
CA LEU A 45 8.58 -0.40 -8.36
C LEU A 45 8.57 0.23 -9.75
N THR A 46 7.82 1.33 -9.97
CA THR A 46 7.69 1.96 -11.29
C THR A 46 7.97 3.46 -11.26
N HIS A 47 6.95 4.28 -11.02
CA HIS A 47 6.99 5.72 -11.24
C HIS A 47 7.22 6.54 -9.96
N ALA A 48 7.16 5.90 -8.80
CA ALA A 48 7.30 6.51 -7.49
C ALA A 48 8.33 5.75 -6.61
N PRO A 49 9.58 5.55 -7.05
CA PRO A 49 10.58 4.77 -6.30
C PRO A 49 10.90 5.26 -4.89
N ASP A 50 10.69 6.55 -4.59
CA ASP A 50 10.98 7.15 -3.30
C ASP A 50 9.75 7.26 -2.37
N ILE A 51 8.60 6.70 -2.79
CA ILE A 51 7.39 6.70 -1.97
C ILE A 51 7.64 5.97 -0.65
N THR A 52 7.21 6.57 0.46
CA THR A 52 7.35 5.94 1.78
C THR A 52 6.11 5.11 2.07
N LEU A 53 6.27 3.78 2.14
CA LEU A 53 5.18 2.89 2.54
C LEU A 53 5.22 2.63 4.05
N ILE A 54 4.09 2.84 4.70
CA ILE A 54 3.90 2.63 6.12
C ILE A 54 2.71 1.68 6.30
N TYR A 55 2.93 0.51 6.90
CA TYR A 55 1.85 -0.45 7.14
C TYR A 55 1.25 -0.30 8.54
N GLU A 56 -0.04 -0.59 8.68
CA GLU A 56 -0.80 -0.41 9.93
C GLU A 56 -0.29 -1.25 11.11
N SER A 57 0.53 -2.28 10.84
CA SER A 57 1.23 -3.06 11.87
C SER A 57 2.35 -2.31 12.57
N GLY A 58 2.76 -1.14 12.06
CA GLY A 58 3.82 -0.32 12.65
C GLY A 58 5.15 -0.37 11.91
N THR A 59 5.20 -0.89 10.69
CA THR A 59 6.43 -0.94 9.90
C THR A 59 6.60 0.34 9.08
N ILE A 60 7.72 1.03 9.25
CA ILE A 60 7.99 2.34 8.66
C ILE A 60 8.98 2.20 7.50
N GLY A 61 8.63 2.76 6.34
CA GLY A 61 9.48 2.74 5.16
C GLY A 61 9.68 1.33 4.61
N THR A 62 8.64 0.51 4.66
CA THR A 62 8.69 -0.90 4.26
C THR A 62 8.75 -1.04 2.73
N ALA A 63 9.56 -1.98 2.25
CA ALA A 63 9.87 -2.15 0.84
C ALA A 63 9.82 -3.64 0.45
N PRO A 64 8.66 -4.31 0.57
CA PRO A 64 8.59 -5.77 0.54
C PRO A 64 8.86 -6.32 -0.87
N ASP A 65 9.61 -7.40 -0.96
CA ASP A 65 9.95 -8.08 -2.22
C ASP A 65 8.78 -8.94 -2.72
N VAL A 66 7.97 -9.45 -1.80
CA VAL A 66 6.73 -10.17 -2.10
C VAL A 66 5.54 -9.51 -1.41
N LEU A 67 4.35 -9.65 -2.00
CA LEU A 67 3.17 -9.08 -1.36
C LEU A 67 2.87 -9.84 -0.05
N PRO A 68 2.75 -9.14 1.09
CA PRO A 68 2.52 -9.76 2.39
C PRO A 68 1.14 -10.40 2.44
N LEU A 69 1.03 -11.56 3.10
CA LEU A 69 -0.23 -12.27 3.29
C LEU A 69 -1.11 -11.61 4.36
N SER A 70 -0.49 -10.92 5.32
CA SER A 70 -1.18 -10.23 6.41
C SER A 70 -0.34 -9.07 6.94
N ILE A 71 -0.93 -8.24 7.80
CA ILE A 71 -0.19 -7.16 8.47
C ILE A 71 0.87 -7.67 9.46
N GLY A 72 0.74 -8.92 9.93
CA GLY A 72 1.72 -9.57 10.79
C GLY A 72 2.76 -10.40 10.04
N ASP A 73 2.81 -10.31 8.71
CA ASP A 73 3.77 -11.04 7.89
C ASP A 73 5.19 -10.50 8.12
N GLY A 74 6.15 -11.42 8.31
CA GLY A 74 7.55 -11.07 8.61
C GLY A 74 8.21 -10.26 7.49
N GLU A 75 7.75 -10.46 6.25
CA GLU A 75 8.14 -9.70 5.06
C GLU A 75 8.08 -8.17 5.28
N LEU A 76 7.08 -7.70 6.04
CA LEU A 76 6.90 -6.28 6.31
C LEU A 76 7.97 -5.70 7.24
N CYS A 77 8.43 -6.50 8.20
CA CYS A 77 9.45 -6.10 9.16
C CYS A 77 10.86 -6.25 8.59
N GLU A 78 11.09 -7.24 7.72
CA GLU A 78 12.40 -7.56 7.17
C GLU A 78 12.98 -6.41 6.33
N THR A 79 12.12 -5.71 5.59
CA THR A 79 12.51 -4.57 4.73
C THR A 79 12.24 -3.21 5.35
N ALA A 80 11.68 -3.15 6.56
CA ALA A 80 11.36 -1.89 7.22
C ALA A 80 12.62 -1.15 7.69
N VAL A 81 12.60 0.18 7.61
CA VAL A 81 13.62 1.03 8.23
C VAL A 81 13.57 0.88 9.75
N THR A 82 12.36 0.83 10.31
CA THR A 82 12.12 0.57 11.73
C THR A 82 10.71 0.07 11.96
N THR A 83 10.46 -0.46 13.15
CA THR A 83 9.14 -0.83 13.62
C THR A 83 8.76 -0.03 14.85
N VAL A 84 7.50 0.36 14.93
CA VAL A 84 6.92 1.07 16.07
C VAL A 84 5.73 0.29 16.61
N ALA A 85 5.35 0.56 17.85
CA ALA A 85 4.15 -0.04 18.40
C ALA A 85 2.90 0.51 17.68
N VAL A 86 1.88 -0.33 17.49
CA VAL A 86 0.60 0.06 16.87
C VAL A 86 -0.01 1.34 17.47
N PRO A 87 0.00 1.58 18.80
CA PRO A 87 -0.48 2.84 19.35
C PRO A 87 0.27 4.08 18.85
N GLU A 88 1.59 3.98 18.64
CA GLU A 88 2.39 5.06 18.05
C GLU A 88 2.04 5.26 16.58
N MET A 89 1.88 4.16 15.83
CA MET A 89 1.51 4.20 14.42
C MET A 89 0.23 5.01 14.20
N PHE A 90 -0.80 4.76 15.01
CA PHE A 90 -2.05 5.48 14.88
C PHE A 90 -2.00 6.90 15.46
N ARG A 91 -1.32 7.13 16.59
CA ARG A 91 -1.36 8.45 17.28
C ARG A 91 -0.34 9.46 16.74
N TYR A 92 0.90 9.03 16.52
CA TYR A 92 1.99 9.92 16.13
C TYR A 92 2.08 10.08 14.62
N TRP A 93 1.95 8.98 13.88
CA TRP A 93 2.09 9.01 12.42
C TRP A 93 0.78 9.37 11.72
N LEU A 94 -0.28 8.58 11.92
CA LEU A 94 -1.56 8.82 11.23
C LEU A 94 -2.26 10.07 11.76
N GLN A 95 -2.65 10.09 13.03
CA GLN A 95 -3.36 11.23 13.64
C GLN A 95 -2.46 12.46 13.81
N GLY A 96 -1.14 12.28 13.86
CA GLY A 96 -0.18 13.38 13.88
C GLY A 96 0.10 14.02 12.53
N GLY A 97 -0.63 13.63 11.47
CA GLY A 97 -0.59 14.28 10.16
C GLY A 97 0.67 14.01 9.33
N ARG A 98 1.36 12.88 9.57
CA ARG A 98 2.59 12.49 8.85
C ARG A 98 2.32 11.58 7.65
N ILE A 99 1.09 11.07 7.53
CA ILE A 99 0.61 10.32 6.37
C ILE A 99 -0.01 11.30 5.39
N SER A 100 0.39 11.26 4.11
CA SER A 100 -0.18 12.11 3.06
C SER A 100 -1.39 11.47 2.39
N ILE A 101 -1.39 10.14 2.24
CA ILE A 101 -2.41 9.41 1.48
C ILE A 101 -2.57 7.98 1.99
N GLY A 102 -3.73 7.37 1.72
CA GLY A 102 -3.97 5.97 2.00
C GLY A 102 -5.22 5.47 1.27
N PHE A 103 -5.36 4.15 1.20
CA PHE A 103 -6.57 3.51 0.68
C PHE A 103 -7.40 2.96 1.82
N LEU A 104 -8.72 3.12 1.73
CA LEU A 104 -9.67 2.55 2.68
C LEU A 104 -10.73 1.76 1.90
N GLY A 105 -11.02 0.56 2.38
CA GLY A 105 -12.18 -0.21 1.96
C GLY A 105 -13.38 0.13 2.84
N ALA A 106 -14.57 0.18 2.24
CA ALA A 106 -15.81 0.34 2.97
C ALA A 106 -16.92 -0.49 2.32
N ALA A 107 -17.86 -0.96 3.13
CA ALA A 107 -19.06 -1.63 2.61
C ALA A 107 -20.02 -0.62 1.93
N GLN A 108 -20.01 0.63 2.38
CA GLN A 108 -20.84 1.73 1.90
C GLN A 108 -20.02 3.03 1.92
N LEU A 109 -20.29 3.91 0.97
CA LEU A 109 -19.73 5.26 0.84
C LEU A 109 -20.91 6.17 0.45
N ASP A 110 -21.09 7.31 1.12
CA ASP A 110 -22.12 8.31 0.84
C ASP A 110 -21.55 9.66 0.39
#